data_AF-A0A2N5FPM3-F1
#
_entry.id   AF-A0A2N5FPM3-F1
#
_cell.length_a   1.000
_cell.length_b   1.000
_cell.length_c   1.000
_cell.angle_alpha   90.00
_cell.angle_beta   90.00
_cell.angle_gamma   90.00
#
_symmetry.space_group_name_H-M   'P 1'
#
loop_
_entity.id
_entity.type
_entity.pdbx_description
1 polymer ?
#
loop_
_entity_poly.entity_id
_entity_poly.type
_entity_poly.pdbx_seq_one_letter_code
_entity_poly.pdbx_strand_id
1 'polypeptide(L)'
;MRRDIKNVSLQQPLNIPISFYEELKKLKGKNTLGAAVVEGLLLYKSNPVKIEMFPAPEKNKELYKTKYKLFHTSFSISITALEEIDNLFPDLEMNTVINNLLYLYCQSIDPSFKYDYFDRDYFQKEFEFNLEDYLAAYRISKSHSKGIPTQRIYDKNRLIDHPTLYNIRKAYNSFSEFVDEMERILKGAFF
;
A
#
# COMPACT_ATOMS: atom_id res chain seq x y z
N MET A 1 4.23 -35.39 36.15
CA MET A 1 3.27 -35.09 35.07
C MET A 1 3.65 -33.76 34.44
N ARG A 2 4.46 -33.76 33.37
CA ARG A 2 4.68 -32.55 32.57
C ARG A 2 3.44 -32.41 31.71
N ARG A 3 2.67 -31.34 31.89
CA ARG A 3 1.62 -31.00 30.92
C ARG A 3 2.37 -30.61 29.65
N ASP A 4 2.22 -31.40 28.61
CA ASP A 4 2.54 -30.97 27.26
C ASP A 4 1.73 -29.68 27.06
N ILE A 5 2.41 -28.54 27.08
CA ILE A 5 1.87 -27.31 26.53
C ILE A 5 1.71 -27.64 25.07
N LYS A 6 0.51 -28.15 24.71
CA LYS A 6 0.11 -28.35 23.32
C LYS A 6 0.52 -27.07 22.60
N ASN A 7 1.15 -27.19 21.44
CA ASN A 7 1.28 -26.09 20.50
C ASN A 7 -0.12 -25.56 20.22
N VAL A 8 -0.59 -24.60 21.03
CA VAL A 8 -1.90 -23.99 20.89
C VAL A 8 -1.78 -23.11 19.66
N SER A 9 -2.42 -23.55 18.59
CA SER A 9 -2.60 -22.75 17.40
C SER A 9 -3.87 -21.93 17.52
N LEU A 10 -3.81 -20.66 17.15
CA LEU A 10 -4.97 -19.79 17.06
C LEU A 10 -5.31 -19.56 15.59
N GLN A 11 -6.61 -19.48 15.30
CA GLN A 11 -7.10 -19.18 13.97
C GLN A 11 -7.14 -17.66 13.79
N GLN A 12 -6.36 -17.14 12.85
CA GLN A 12 -6.27 -15.72 12.54
C GLN A 12 -7.02 -15.40 11.25
N PRO A 13 -7.83 -14.33 11.21
CA PRO A 13 -8.40 -13.84 9.97
C PRO A 13 -7.30 -13.30 9.05
N LEU A 14 -7.48 -13.48 7.74
CA LEU A 14 -6.55 -12.97 6.73
C LEU A 14 -7.34 -12.38 5.56
N ASN A 15 -7.00 -11.14 5.24
CA ASN A 15 -7.45 -10.40 4.07
C ASN A 15 -6.28 -10.33 3.09
N ILE A 16 -6.38 -11.06 1.98
CA ILE A 16 -5.31 -11.20 0.99
C ILE A 16 -5.86 -10.91 -0.41
N PRO A 17 -5.15 -10.18 -1.30
CA PRO A 17 -5.58 -10.06 -2.69
C PRO A 17 -5.80 -11.45 -3.32
N ILE A 18 -6.95 -11.67 -3.98
CA ILE A 18 -7.31 -12.97 -4.57
C ILE A 18 -6.20 -13.47 -5.51
N SER A 19 -5.74 -12.60 -6.39
CA SER A 19 -4.66 -12.89 -7.34
C SER A 19 -3.35 -13.26 -6.64
N PHE A 20 -3.02 -12.62 -5.51
CA PHE A 20 -1.84 -12.98 -4.72
C PHE A 20 -2.03 -14.35 -4.05
N TYR A 21 -3.22 -14.62 -3.52
CA TYR A 21 -3.53 -15.91 -2.90
C TYR A 21 -3.45 -17.08 -3.90
N GLU A 22 -3.84 -16.84 -5.16
CA GLU A 22 -3.71 -17.82 -6.23
C GLU A 22 -2.24 -18.11 -6.57
N GLU A 23 -1.40 -17.08 -6.68
CA GLU A 23 0.05 -17.26 -6.87
C GLU A 23 0.70 -17.97 -5.67
N LEU A 24 0.35 -17.56 -4.46
CA LEU A 24 0.81 -18.20 -3.22
C LEU A 24 0.45 -19.70 -3.19
N LYS A 25 -0.75 -20.08 -3.64
CA LYS A 25 -1.16 -21.50 -3.74
C LYS A 25 -0.29 -22.30 -4.71
N LYS A 26 0.16 -21.69 -5.81
CA LYS A 26 1.03 -22.36 -6.79
C LYS A 26 2.43 -22.59 -6.21
N LEU A 27 2.97 -21.59 -5.52
CA LEU A 27 4.34 -21.62 -5.00
C LEU A 27 4.49 -22.45 -3.72
N LYS A 28 3.54 -22.36 -2.78
CA LYS A 28 3.72 -22.96 -1.44
C LYS A 28 3.71 -24.49 -1.40
N GLY A 29 3.31 -25.15 -2.49
CA GLY A 29 3.17 -26.61 -2.54
C GLY A 29 2.27 -27.15 -1.42
N LYS A 30 2.84 -28.02 -0.56
CA LYS A 30 2.12 -28.68 0.55
C LYS A 30 2.09 -27.87 1.86
N ASN A 31 2.76 -26.72 1.92
CA ASN A 31 2.82 -25.92 3.14
C ASN A 31 1.48 -25.25 3.46
N THR A 32 1.15 -25.20 4.75
CA THR A 32 0.00 -24.44 5.24
C THR A 32 0.31 -22.95 5.23
N LEU A 33 -0.72 -22.09 5.23
CA LEU A 33 -0.52 -20.64 5.33
C LEU A 33 0.23 -20.26 6.62
N GLY A 34 -0.10 -20.89 7.75
CA GLY A 34 0.59 -20.64 9.01
C GLY A 34 2.07 -21.02 8.97
N ALA A 35 2.42 -22.14 8.33
CA ALA A 35 3.82 -22.52 8.14
C ALA A 35 4.56 -21.51 7.26
N ALA A 36 3.95 -21.10 6.14
CA ALA A 36 4.52 -20.08 5.25
C ALA A 36 4.75 -18.73 5.95
N VAL A 37 3.83 -18.30 6.83
CA VAL A 37 4.01 -17.09 7.66
C VAL A 37 5.21 -17.23 8.59
N VAL A 38 5.34 -18.36 9.28
CA VAL A 38 6.45 -18.61 10.21
C VAL A 38 7.79 -18.64 9.46
N GLU A 39 7.84 -19.27 8.29
CA GLU A 39 9.04 -19.24 7.45
C GLU A 39 9.37 -17.81 6.99
N GLY A 40 8.36 -17.04 6.55
CA GLY A 40 8.50 -15.62 6.24
C GLY A 40 9.05 -14.80 7.41
N LEU A 41 8.58 -15.07 8.63
CA LEU A 41 9.07 -14.43 9.85
C LEU A 41 10.55 -14.75 10.12
N LEU A 42 10.95 -16.01 9.98
CA LEU A 42 12.35 -16.42 10.14
C LEU A 42 13.26 -15.75 9.12
N LEU A 43 12.80 -15.63 7.87
CA LEU A 43 13.52 -14.92 6.80
C LEU A 43 13.66 -13.43 7.14
N TYR A 44 12.58 -12.78 7.55
CA TYR A 44 12.61 -11.38 7.98
C TYR A 44 13.62 -11.16 9.11
N LYS A 45 13.62 -12.02 10.14
CA LYS A 45 14.57 -11.91 11.25
C LYS A 45 16.02 -12.09 10.82
N SER A 46 16.26 -12.88 9.77
CA SER A 46 17.60 -13.15 9.24
C SER A 46 18.11 -12.01 8.35
N ASN A 47 17.22 -11.36 7.61
CA ASN A 47 17.52 -10.20 6.77
C ASN A 47 16.31 -9.24 6.76
N PRO A 48 16.24 -8.29 7.69
CA PRO A 48 15.11 -7.38 7.79
C PRO A 48 14.95 -6.54 6.53
N VAL A 49 13.76 -6.62 5.92
CA VAL A 49 13.36 -5.77 4.80
C VAL A 49 12.29 -4.79 5.25
N LYS A 50 12.07 -3.73 4.48
CA LYS A 50 10.94 -2.84 4.74
C LYS A 50 9.62 -3.60 4.53
N ILE A 51 8.72 -3.53 5.51
CA ILE A 51 7.33 -3.99 5.35
C ILE A 51 6.60 -2.93 4.54
N GLU A 52 6.09 -3.32 3.37
CA GLU A 52 5.39 -2.39 2.50
C GLU A 52 3.97 -2.15 3.03
N MET A 53 3.73 -0.89 3.40
CA MET A 53 2.42 -0.38 3.76
C MET A 53 1.90 0.42 2.57
N PHE A 54 0.81 -0.05 1.98
CA PHE A 54 0.15 0.70 0.94
C PHE A 54 -0.92 1.58 1.57
N PRO A 55 -0.80 2.92 1.48
CA PRO A 55 -1.89 3.80 1.86
C PRO A 55 -3.10 3.54 0.96
N ALA A 56 -4.29 4.01 1.36
CA ALA A 56 -5.45 3.95 0.47
C ALA A 56 -5.15 4.69 -0.85
N PRO A 57 -5.59 4.17 -2.02
CA PRO A 57 -5.33 4.80 -3.31
C PRO A 57 -5.91 6.22 -3.34
N GLU A 58 -5.13 7.20 -3.80
CA GLU A 58 -5.55 8.59 -3.93
C GLU A 58 -6.29 8.83 -5.26
N LYS A 59 -5.81 8.20 -6.35
CA LYS A 59 -6.45 8.14 -7.66
C LYS A 59 -6.69 6.70 -8.12
N ASN A 60 -7.44 6.51 -9.21
CA ASN A 60 -7.72 5.19 -9.79
C ASN A 60 -8.33 4.18 -8.78
N LYS A 61 -9.18 4.66 -7.86
CA LYS A 61 -9.72 3.86 -6.74
C LYS A 61 -10.51 2.62 -7.20
N GLU A 62 -11.32 2.76 -8.25
CA GLU A 62 -12.10 1.64 -8.79
C GLU A 62 -11.22 0.61 -9.49
N LEU A 63 -10.16 1.05 -10.18
CA LEU A 63 -9.14 0.15 -10.72
C LEU A 63 -8.45 -0.61 -9.58
N TYR A 64 -8.03 0.08 -8.51
CA TYR A 64 -7.42 -0.56 -7.35
C TYR A 64 -8.34 -1.62 -6.73
N LYS A 65 -9.61 -1.29 -6.48
CA LYS A 65 -10.61 -2.23 -5.94
C LYS A 65 -10.82 -3.46 -6.83
N THR A 66 -10.82 -3.25 -8.14
CA THR A 66 -11.05 -4.33 -9.12
C THR A 66 -9.82 -5.23 -9.23
N LYS A 67 -8.62 -4.63 -9.30
CA LYS A 67 -7.34 -5.33 -9.43
C LYS A 67 -6.94 -6.09 -8.16
N TYR A 68 -7.18 -5.50 -6.99
CA TYR A 68 -6.81 -6.06 -5.69
C TYR A 68 -8.05 -6.41 -4.86
N LYS A 69 -8.98 -7.13 -5.47
CA LYS A 69 -10.14 -7.67 -4.77
C LYS A 69 -9.66 -8.61 -3.66
N LEU A 70 -10.09 -8.32 -2.43
CA LEU A 70 -9.66 -9.07 -1.26
C LEU A 70 -10.44 -10.37 -1.11
N PHE A 71 -9.71 -11.45 -0.82
CA PHE A 71 -10.23 -12.72 -0.37
C PHE A 71 -10.18 -12.76 1.16
N HIS A 72 -11.31 -13.03 1.79
CA HIS A 72 -11.40 -13.22 3.23
C HIS A 72 -11.23 -14.69 3.56
N THR A 73 -10.18 -15.01 4.30
CA THR A 73 -9.87 -16.38 4.73
C THR A 73 -9.33 -16.39 6.16
N SER A 74 -8.85 -17.54 6.60
CA SER A 74 -8.17 -17.67 7.89
C SER A 74 -7.06 -18.70 7.80
N PHE A 75 -6.13 -18.62 8.75
CA PHE A 75 -5.06 -19.59 8.89
C PHE A 75 -4.80 -19.88 10.37
N SER A 76 -4.28 -21.07 10.66
CA SER A 76 -3.86 -21.43 12.01
C SER A 76 -2.38 -21.14 12.19
N ILE A 77 -2.01 -20.43 13.25
CA ILE A 77 -0.63 -20.12 13.62
C ILE A 77 -0.42 -20.32 15.12
N SER A 78 0.78 -20.71 15.54
CA SER A 78 1.08 -20.84 16.98
C SER A 78 0.95 -19.48 17.69
N ILE A 79 0.46 -19.49 18.92
CA ILE A 79 0.36 -18.26 19.73
C ILE A 79 1.73 -17.60 19.87
N THR A 80 2.79 -18.36 20.13
CA THR A 80 4.15 -17.85 20.28
C THR A 80 4.63 -17.09 19.04
N ALA A 81 4.39 -17.64 17.84
CA ALA A 81 4.75 -16.95 16.61
C ALA A 81 3.93 -15.67 16.40
N LEU A 82 2.65 -15.67 16.79
CA LEU A 82 1.81 -14.49 16.69
C LEU A 82 2.26 -13.37 17.65
N GLU A 83 2.56 -13.72 18.91
CA GLU A 83 3.12 -12.79 19.89
C GLU A 83 4.46 -12.22 19.42
N GLU A 84 5.29 -13.04 18.79
CA GLU A 84 6.56 -12.60 18.23
C GLU A 84 6.37 -11.60 17.08
N ILE A 85 5.40 -11.84 16.20
CA ILE A 85 5.04 -10.90 15.13
C ILE A 85 4.55 -9.58 15.74
N ASP A 86 3.65 -9.64 16.72
CA ASP A 86 3.09 -8.45 17.39
C ASP A 86 4.19 -7.60 18.05
N ASN A 87 5.15 -8.25 18.72
CA ASN A 87 6.28 -7.58 19.35
C ASN A 87 7.26 -6.93 18.35
N LEU A 88 7.46 -7.53 17.17
CA LEU A 88 8.34 -6.99 16.14
C LEU A 88 7.71 -5.84 15.36
N PHE A 89 6.39 -5.80 15.29
CA PHE A 89 5.65 -4.84 14.48
C PHE A 89 4.49 -4.19 15.24
N PRO A 90 4.73 -3.57 16.41
CA PRO A 90 3.67 -3.11 17.32
C PRO A 90 2.79 -2.00 16.72
N ASP A 91 3.32 -1.24 15.76
CA ASP A 91 2.64 -0.10 15.14
C ASP A 91 1.99 -0.44 13.78
N LEU A 92 2.04 -1.71 13.35
CA LEU A 92 1.56 -2.14 12.04
C LEU A 92 0.31 -3.01 12.15
N GLU A 93 -0.59 -2.87 11.17
CA GLU A 93 -1.74 -3.76 11.09
C GLU A 93 -1.29 -5.20 10.78
N MET A 94 -1.74 -6.15 11.59
CA MET A 94 -1.39 -7.57 11.47
C MET A 94 -1.59 -8.12 10.05
N ASN A 95 -2.69 -7.79 9.35
CA ASN A 95 -2.90 -8.23 7.96
C ASN A 95 -1.79 -7.77 7.01
N THR A 96 -1.32 -6.53 7.17
CA THR A 96 -0.24 -5.97 6.36
C THR A 96 1.05 -6.72 6.60
N VAL A 97 1.38 -6.97 7.88
CA VAL A 97 2.57 -7.73 8.26
C VAL A 97 2.50 -9.15 7.70
N ILE A 98 1.41 -9.87 7.94
CA ILE A 98 1.22 -11.25 7.48
C ILE A 98 1.34 -11.36 5.95
N ASN A 99 0.73 -10.45 5.19
CA ASN A 99 0.85 -10.45 3.73
C ASN A 99 2.30 -10.23 3.26
N ASN A 100 3.05 -9.34 3.90
CA ASN A 100 4.48 -9.13 3.60
C ASN A 100 5.34 -10.35 3.97
N LEU A 101 5.06 -11.01 5.10
CA LEU A 101 5.76 -12.26 5.47
C LEU A 101 5.47 -13.39 4.47
N LEU A 102 4.23 -13.50 3.99
CA LEU A 102 3.88 -14.44 2.92
C LEU A 102 4.58 -14.09 1.61
N TYR A 103 4.74 -12.81 1.30
CA TYR A 103 5.48 -12.36 0.12
C TYR A 103 6.97 -12.74 0.21
N LEU A 104 7.60 -12.52 1.35
CA LEU A 104 8.97 -12.96 1.62
C LEU A 104 9.14 -14.47 1.47
N TYR A 105 8.17 -15.24 1.97
CA TYR A 105 8.16 -16.69 1.78
C TYR A 105 8.07 -17.07 0.29
N CYS A 106 7.25 -16.39 -0.52
CA CYS A 106 7.25 -16.64 -1.96
C CYS A 106 8.62 -16.36 -2.59
N GLN A 107 9.29 -15.29 -2.17
CA GLN A 107 10.62 -14.93 -2.67
C GLN A 107 11.73 -15.89 -2.23
N SER A 108 11.56 -16.60 -1.11
CA SER A 108 12.53 -17.63 -0.71
C SER A 108 12.43 -18.90 -1.56
N ILE A 109 11.23 -19.20 -2.07
CA ILE A 109 11.00 -20.32 -3.00
C ILE A 109 11.45 -19.95 -4.41
N ASP A 110 11.04 -18.77 -4.88
CA ASP A 110 11.41 -18.23 -6.17
C ASP A 110 11.94 -16.79 -5.99
N PRO A 111 13.28 -16.61 -5.98
CA PRO A 111 13.89 -15.28 -5.83
C PRO A 111 13.51 -14.28 -6.91
N SER A 112 13.00 -14.75 -8.06
CA SER A 112 12.51 -13.87 -9.13
C SER A 112 11.06 -13.46 -8.95
N PHE A 113 10.36 -14.01 -7.95
CA PHE A 113 8.95 -13.71 -7.69
C PHE A 113 8.75 -12.23 -7.36
N LYS A 114 7.97 -11.58 -8.23
CA LYS A 114 7.53 -10.20 -8.07
C LYS A 114 6.02 -10.17 -8.11
N TYR A 115 5.45 -9.31 -7.28
CA TYR A 115 4.02 -9.13 -7.24
C TYR A 115 3.69 -7.65 -7.02
N ASP A 116 2.95 -7.07 -7.96
CA ASP A 116 2.79 -5.61 -8.07
C ASP A 116 2.07 -4.97 -6.87
N TYR A 117 1.28 -5.73 -6.11
CA TYR A 117 0.69 -5.26 -4.87
C TYR A 117 1.72 -4.93 -3.81
N PHE A 118 2.94 -5.48 -3.88
CA PHE A 118 4.05 -5.18 -2.97
C PHE A 118 5.08 -4.23 -3.61
N ASP A 119 4.80 -3.68 -4.79
CA ASP A 119 5.69 -2.75 -5.49
C ASP A 119 5.32 -1.30 -5.17
N ARG A 120 6.17 -0.64 -4.38
CA ARG A 120 5.96 0.76 -3.98
C ARG A 120 5.96 1.70 -5.18
N ASP A 121 6.92 1.57 -6.09
CA ASP A 121 7.06 2.47 -7.23
C ASP A 121 5.86 2.35 -8.16
N TYR A 122 5.41 1.13 -8.41
CA TYR A 122 4.18 0.86 -9.15
C TYR A 122 2.98 1.51 -8.48
N PHE A 123 2.82 1.31 -7.16
CA PHE A 123 1.70 1.88 -6.43
C PHE A 123 1.68 3.40 -6.50
N GLN A 124 2.82 4.05 -6.28
CA GLN A 124 2.92 5.52 -6.32
C GLN A 124 2.57 6.07 -7.70
N LYS A 125 3.05 5.42 -8.76
CA LYS A 125 2.78 5.85 -10.13
C LYS A 125 1.31 5.73 -10.50
N GLU A 126 0.67 4.62 -10.14
CA GLU A 126 -0.70 4.30 -10.58
C GLU A 126 -1.78 4.87 -9.67
N PHE A 127 -1.52 4.96 -8.36
CA PHE A 127 -2.55 5.23 -7.36
C PHE A 127 -2.30 6.46 -6.50
N GLU A 128 -1.10 7.06 -6.51
CA GLU A 128 -0.84 8.34 -5.84
C GLU A 128 -0.83 9.50 -6.86
N PHE A 129 -1.15 10.71 -6.40
CA PHE A 129 -1.01 11.89 -7.22
C PHE A 129 0.46 12.32 -7.31
N ASN A 130 0.96 12.46 -8.53
CA ASN A 130 2.29 12.94 -8.82
C ASN A 130 2.25 14.41 -9.27
N LEU A 131 3.44 15.00 -9.47
CA LEU A 131 3.57 16.41 -9.87
C LEU A 131 2.82 16.73 -11.18
N GLU A 132 2.81 15.81 -12.15
CA GLU A 132 2.12 16.01 -13.43
C GLU A 132 0.60 16.09 -13.23
N ASP A 133 0.04 15.26 -12.36
CA ASP A 133 -1.39 15.32 -12.00
C ASP A 133 -1.75 16.68 -11.37
N TYR A 134 -0.90 17.17 -10.45
CA TYR A 134 -1.06 18.47 -9.82
C TYR A 134 -0.96 19.63 -10.83
N LEU A 135 0.01 19.56 -11.74
CA LEU A 135 0.18 20.55 -12.81
C LEU A 135 -0.99 20.54 -13.80
N ALA A 136 -1.50 19.37 -14.16
CA ALA A 136 -2.67 19.22 -15.03
C ALA A 136 -3.91 19.85 -14.37
N ALA A 137 -4.13 19.55 -13.08
CA ALA A 137 -5.23 20.12 -12.32
C ALA A 137 -5.13 21.65 -12.18
N TYR A 138 -3.92 22.15 -11.94
CA TYR A 138 -3.65 23.57 -11.91
C TYR A 138 -3.94 24.24 -13.27
N ARG A 139 -3.46 23.68 -14.39
CA ARG A 139 -3.67 24.22 -15.74
C ARG A 139 -5.15 24.31 -16.09
N ILE A 140 -5.95 23.29 -15.75
CA ILE A 140 -7.41 23.32 -15.92
C ILE A 140 -8.04 24.41 -15.07
N SER A 141 -7.63 24.57 -13.81
CA SER A 141 -8.17 25.64 -12.97
C SER A 141 -7.81 27.03 -13.50
N LYS A 142 -6.57 27.21 -13.98
CA LYS A 142 -6.07 28.46 -14.55
C LYS A 142 -6.79 28.84 -15.85
N SER A 143 -7.12 27.89 -16.72
CA SER A 143 -7.85 28.18 -17.97
C SER A 143 -9.27 28.72 -17.73
N HIS A 144 -9.84 28.49 -16.54
CA HIS A 144 -11.14 29.01 -16.11
C HIS A 144 -11.04 30.29 -15.25
N SER A 145 -9.85 30.86 -15.09
CA SER A 145 -9.60 32.09 -14.34
C SER A 145 -9.02 33.18 -15.24
N LYS A 146 -9.34 34.45 -14.96
CA LYS A 146 -8.71 35.61 -15.59
C LYS A 146 -7.36 36.00 -14.95
N GLY A 147 -6.88 35.19 -14.00
CA GLY A 147 -5.65 35.42 -13.24
C GLY A 147 -5.32 34.19 -12.38
N ILE A 148 -4.77 34.41 -11.18
CA ILE A 148 -4.50 33.32 -10.23
C ILE A 148 -5.83 32.60 -9.88
N PRO A 149 -5.92 31.27 -10.05
CA PRO A 149 -7.13 30.54 -9.68
C PRO A 149 -7.37 30.61 -8.17
N THR A 150 -8.64 30.72 -7.76
CA THR A 150 -9.05 30.62 -6.36
C THR A 150 -9.51 29.20 -6.02
N GLN A 151 -9.55 28.84 -4.72
CA GLN A 151 -10.10 27.55 -4.27
C GLN A 151 -11.50 27.27 -4.85
N ARG A 152 -12.35 28.31 -4.91
CA ARG A 152 -13.70 28.19 -5.47
C ARG A 152 -13.71 27.86 -6.96
N ILE A 153 -12.78 28.45 -7.73
CA ILE A 153 -12.63 28.15 -9.16
C ILE A 153 -12.08 26.73 -9.33
N TYR A 154 -11.13 26.33 -8.49
CA TYR A 154 -10.59 24.98 -8.49
C TYR A 154 -11.68 23.93 -8.26
N ASP A 155 -12.39 24.01 -7.13
CA ASP A 155 -13.43 23.04 -6.79
C ASP A 155 -14.54 22.95 -7.83
N LYS A 156 -14.93 24.08 -8.43
CA LYS A 156 -15.99 24.11 -9.45
C LYS A 156 -15.60 23.38 -10.74
N ASN A 157 -14.33 23.43 -11.14
CA ASN A 157 -13.88 22.93 -12.44
C ASN A 157 -12.95 21.70 -12.33
N ARG A 158 -12.75 21.17 -11.12
CA ARG A 158 -11.90 20.01 -10.88
C ARG A 158 -12.50 18.77 -11.55
N LEU A 159 -11.68 18.07 -12.33
CA LEU A 159 -12.05 16.77 -12.90
C LEU A 159 -12.05 15.68 -11.82
N ILE A 160 -12.80 14.60 -12.05
CA ILE A 160 -12.98 13.54 -11.04
C ILE A 160 -11.66 12.88 -10.63
N ASP A 161 -10.76 12.74 -11.59
CA ASP A 161 -9.42 12.15 -11.52
C ASP A 161 -8.34 13.16 -11.10
N HIS A 162 -8.70 14.40 -10.79
CA HIS A 162 -7.75 15.40 -10.30
C HIS A 162 -7.71 15.48 -8.76
N PRO A 163 -6.57 15.88 -8.16
CA PRO A 163 -6.40 16.00 -6.71
C PRO A 163 -7.50 16.87 -6.07
N THR A 164 -8.07 16.44 -4.95
CA THR A 164 -9.01 17.29 -4.20
C THR A 164 -8.27 18.39 -3.42
N LEU A 165 -8.98 19.38 -2.87
CA LEU A 165 -8.35 20.34 -1.95
C LEU A 165 -7.71 19.67 -0.72
N TYR A 166 -8.26 18.53 -0.29
CA TYR A 166 -7.64 17.73 0.77
C TYR A 166 -6.27 17.18 0.32
N ASN A 167 -6.20 16.58 -0.88
CA ASN A 167 -4.93 16.10 -1.44
C ASN A 167 -3.92 17.24 -1.59
N ILE A 168 -4.36 18.40 -2.09
CA ILE A 168 -3.53 19.60 -2.22
C ILE A 168 -2.97 20.04 -0.87
N ARG A 169 -3.81 20.16 0.17
CA ARG A 169 -3.35 20.58 1.50
C ARG A 169 -2.42 19.55 2.14
N LYS A 170 -2.62 18.27 1.88
CA LYS A 170 -1.71 17.21 2.33
C LYS A 170 -0.33 17.32 1.67
N ALA A 171 -0.27 17.67 0.38
CA ALA A 171 0.99 17.73 -0.38
C ALA A 171 1.72 19.08 -0.27
N TYR A 172 0.99 20.19 -0.17
CA TYR A 172 1.52 21.55 -0.25
C TYR A 172 1.13 22.44 0.94
N ASN A 173 0.60 21.88 2.03
CA ASN A 173 0.06 22.56 3.23
C ASN A 173 -1.18 23.43 3.00
N SER A 174 -1.19 24.25 1.95
CA SER A 174 -2.26 25.18 1.61
C SER A 174 -2.51 25.26 0.11
N PHE A 175 -3.70 25.74 -0.28
CA PHE A 175 -3.98 25.97 -1.70
C PHE A 175 -3.14 27.12 -2.28
N SER A 176 -2.77 28.11 -1.45
CA SER A 176 -1.92 29.22 -1.88
C SER A 176 -0.52 28.71 -2.24
N GLU A 177 0.08 27.91 -1.35
CA GLU A 177 1.39 27.28 -1.60
C GLU A 177 1.38 26.39 -2.84
N PHE A 178 0.28 25.63 -3.05
CA PHE A 178 0.10 24.89 -4.29
C PHE A 178 0.11 25.80 -5.52
N VAL A 179 -0.65 26.88 -5.53
CA VAL A 179 -0.67 27.84 -6.65
C VAL A 179 0.71 28.43 -6.89
N ASP A 180 1.39 28.87 -5.83
CA ASP A 180 2.72 29.48 -5.91
C ASP A 180 3.75 28.50 -6.48
N GLU A 181 3.70 27.24 -6.04
CA GLU A 181 4.57 26.17 -6.54
C GLU A 181 4.32 25.86 -8.01
N MET A 182 3.05 25.75 -8.42
CA MET A 182 2.71 25.47 -9.82
C MET A 182 3.10 26.64 -10.75
N GLU A 183 2.90 27.89 -10.32
CA GLU A 183 3.34 29.08 -11.06
C GLU A 183 4.88 29.13 -11.19
N ARG A 184 5.60 28.79 -10.11
CA ARG A 184 7.06 28.72 -10.11
C ARG A 184 7.57 27.71 -11.14
N ILE A 185 7.01 26.51 -11.13
CA ILE A 185 7.37 25.43 -12.06
C ILE A 185 7.07 25.83 -13.51
N LEU A 186 5.89 26.40 -13.78
CA LEU A 186 5.50 26.79 -15.15
C LEU A 186 6.32 27.95 -15.71
N LYS A 187 6.91 28.80 -14.85
CA LYS A 187 7.82 29.87 -15.26
C LYS A 187 9.26 29.38 -15.52
N GLY A 188 9.53 28.07 -15.38
CA GLY A 188 10.85 27.49 -15.60
C GLY A 188 11.87 27.85 -14.52
N ALA A 189 11.42 28.30 -13.35
CA ALA A 189 12.32 28.59 -12.23
C ALA A 189 12.61 27.29 -11.47
N PHE A 190 13.58 26.51 -11.96
CA PHE A 190 14.18 25.40 -11.22
C PHE A 190 15.47 25.88 -10.54
N PHE A 191 15.68 25.40 -9.31
CA PHE A 191 16.97 25.41 -8.62
C PHE A 191 17.79 24.20 -9.08
#